data_AF-A0A8T4NYY9-F1
#
_entry.id   AF-A0A8T4NYY9-F1
#
_cell.length_a   1.000
_cell.length_b   1.000
_cell.length_c   1.000
_cell.angle_alpha   90.00
_cell.angle_beta   90.00
_cell.angle_gamma   90.00
#
_symmetry.space_group_name_H-M   'P 1'
#
loop_
_entity.id
_entity.type
_entity.pdbx_description
1 polymer ?
#
loop_
_entity_poly.entity_id
_entity_poly.type
_entity_poly.pdbx_seq_one_letter_code
_entity_poly.pdbx_strand_id
1 'polypeptide(L)'
;MIKKILMNNEDVFYWSKGDFHTNSGMIKEKDILKKNLVKTNLGKEFFVLDARFIDKMQRIKRAPQAILEKDIASILVNISLENDSNVLEAGSGSGKLTAFLAKAAARFTAMKSEKTLWTLQQRTLMIWK
;
A
#
# COMPACT_ATOMS: atom_id res chain seq x y z
N MET A 1 3.68 5.45 6.24
CA MET A 1 3.35 4.64 5.05
C MET A 1 4.57 4.57 4.16
N ILE A 2 4.77 3.47 3.45
CA ILE A 2 5.94 3.30 2.57
C ILE A 2 5.82 4.27 1.40
N LYS A 3 6.92 4.94 1.10
CA LYS A 3 7.04 5.91 0.01
C LYS A 3 7.95 5.40 -1.09
N LYS A 4 9.06 4.76 -0.71
CA LYS A 4 10.05 4.23 -1.66
C LYS A 4 10.39 2.78 -1.32
N ILE A 5 10.88 2.05 -2.31
CA ILE A 5 11.48 0.72 -2.19
C ILE A 5 12.95 0.87 -2.55
N LEU A 6 13.84 0.40 -1.68
CA LEU A 6 15.26 0.29 -1.96
C LEU A 6 15.59 -1.16 -2.26
N MET A 7 16.14 -1.45 -3.43
CA MET A 7 16.49 -2.82 -3.79
C MET A 7 17.88 -2.92 -4.39
N ASN A 8 18.56 -4.01 -4.09
CA ASN A 8 19.75 -4.45 -4.80
C ASN A 8 19.54 -5.92 -5.22
N ASN A 9 20.58 -6.62 -5.66
CA ASN A 9 20.46 -8.01 -6.09
C ASN A 9 20.20 -9.02 -4.94
N GLU A 10 20.39 -8.62 -3.68
CA GLU A 10 20.32 -9.48 -2.50
C GLU A 10 19.13 -9.13 -1.59
N ASP A 11 18.84 -7.84 -1.44
CA ASP A 11 17.96 -7.27 -0.44
C ASP A 11 16.89 -6.36 -1.06
N VAL A 12 15.70 -6.41 -0.46
CA VAL A 12 14.60 -5.45 -0.73
C VAL A 12 14.15 -4.82 0.58
N PHE A 13 14.24 -3.50 0.64
CA PHE A 13 13.85 -2.69 1.79
C PHE A 13 12.75 -1.70 1.44
N TYR A 14 11.95 -1.37 2.45
CA TYR A 14 10.81 -0.46 2.32
C TYR A 14 11.03 0.76 3.19
N TRP A 15 11.03 1.93 2.56
CA TRP A 15 11.37 3.19 3.21
C TRP A 15 10.16 4.14 3.28
N SER A 16 10.10 4.92 4.35
CA SER A 16 8.98 5.83 4.60
C SER A 16 9.38 7.27 4.92
N LYS A 17 10.38 7.47 5.78
CA LYS A 17 10.92 8.77 6.18
C LYS A 17 12.26 8.61 6.89
N GLY A 18 13.03 9.69 6.98
CA GLY A 18 14.28 9.75 7.73
C GLY A 18 15.43 9.01 7.05
N ASP A 19 16.61 9.08 7.67
CA ASP A 19 17.78 8.36 7.20
C ASP A 19 17.57 6.84 7.32
N PHE A 20 18.06 6.11 6.33
CA PHE A 20 17.86 4.68 6.22
C PHE A 20 19.11 3.92 6.66
N HIS A 21 18.96 3.04 7.65
CA HIS A 21 20.05 2.26 8.22
C HIS A 21 19.84 0.77 7.94
N THR A 22 20.89 0.11 7.46
CA THR A 22 20.94 -1.33 7.19
C THR A 22 22.28 -1.92 7.59
N ASN A 23 22.38 -3.25 7.60
CA ASN A 23 23.66 -3.95 7.74
C ASN A 23 24.66 -3.58 6.63
N SER A 24 24.15 -3.20 5.45
CA SER A 24 24.93 -2.76 4.28
C SER A 24 25.32 -1.28 4.34
N GLY A 25 25.03 -0.59 5.44
CA GLY A 25 25.37 0.82 5.68
C GLY A 25 24.16 1.74 5.75
N MET A 26 24.44 3.05 5.72
CA MET A 26 23.44 4.12 5.86
C MET A 26 23.29 4.94 4.58
N ILE A 27 22.05 5.35 4.28
CA ILE A 27 21.67 6.22 3.16
C ILE A 27 20.86 7.40 3.71
N LYS A 28 21.23 8.64 3.35
CA LYS A 28 20.53 9.84 3.80
C LYS A 28 19.20 10.02 3.10
N GLU A 29 18.19 10.53 3.82
CA GLU A 29 16.83 10.78 3.30
C GLU A 29 16.84 11.61 2.01
N LYS A 30 17.67 12.66 1.98
CA LYS A 30 17.79 13.56 0.82
C LYS A 30 18.18 12.83 -0.48
N ASP A 31 18.97 11.76 -0.37
CA ASP A 31 19.46 11.00 -1.51
C ASP A 31 18.38 10.01 -1.98
N ILE A 32 17.68 9.38 -1.04
CA ILE A 32 16.53 8.48 -1.31
C ILE A 32 15.40 9.22 -2.03
N LEU A 33 15.16 10.49 -1.68
CA LEU A 33 14.09 11.27 -2.29
C LEU A 33 14.40 11.75 -3.72
N LYS A 34 15.69 11.98 -4.05
CA LYS A 34 16.10 12.67 -5.29
C LYS A 34 16.73 11.76 -6.34
N LYS A 35 17.26 10.61 -5.97
CA LYS A 35 18.04 9.74 -6.84
C LYS A 35 17.35 8.39 -7.04
N ASN A 36 17.48 7.84 -8.23
CA ASN A 36 17.01 6.49 -8.57
C ASN A 36 18.06 5.41 -8.24
N LEU A 37 19.32 5.81 -8.04
CA LEU A 37 20.41 4.95 -7.61
C LEU A 37 21.16 5.66 -6.48
N VAL A 38 21.30 4.99 -5.34
CA VAL A 38 21.97 5.53 -4.15
C VAL A 38 23.02 4.56 -3.66
N LYS A 39 24.09 5.10 -3.07
CA LYS A 39 25.19 4.32 -2.52
C LYS A 39 25.23 4.53 -1.01
N THR A 40 25.38 3.45 -0.25
CA THR A 40 25.56 3.51 1.20
C THR A 40 26.96 4.06 1.53
N ASN A 41 27.16 4.47 2.79
CA ASN A 41 28.49 4.82 3.29
C ASN A 41 29.51 3.66 3.19
N LEU A 42 29.07 2.40 3.14
CA LEU A 42 29.92 1.21 2.95
C LEU A 42 30.09 0.81 1.48
N GLY A 43 29.56 1.61 0.55
CA GLY A 43 29.75 1.41 -0.88
C GLY A 43 28.80 0.43 -1.56
N LYS A 44 27.78 -0.10 -0.86
CA LYS A 44 26.72 -0.91 -1.48
C LYS A 44 25.74 0.00 -2.23
N GLU A 45 25.31 -0.43 -3.42
CA GLU A 45 24.39 0.34 -4.26
C GLU A 45 22.97 -0.22 -4.17
N PHE A 46 21.98 0.69 -4.20
CA PHE A 46 20.56 0.38 -4.17
C PHE A 46 19.81 1.19 -5.22
N PHE A 47 18.94 0.53 -5.96
CA PHE A 47 17.91 1.18 -6.76
C PHE A 47 16.81 1.70 -5.85
N VAL A 48 16.33 2.90 -6.14
CA VAL A 48 15.23 3.54 -5.43
C VAL A 48 14.03 3.63 -6.35
N LEU A 49 12.97 2.92 -5.99
CA LEU A 49 11.69 2.95 -6.70
C LEU A 49 10.62 3.63 -5.87
N ASP A 50 9.65 4.27 -6.53
CA ASP A 50 8.42 4.71 -5.87
C ASP A 50 7.56 3.51 -5.48
N ALA A 51 7.10 3.51 -4.23
CA ALA A 51 6.16 2.50 -3.75
C ALA A 51 4.79 2.73 -4.40
N ARG A 52 4.33 1.73 -5.14
CA ARG A 52 3.04 1.72 -5.82
C ARG A 52 1.93 1.34 -4.84
N PHE A 53 0.70 1.45 -5.33
CA PHE A 53 -0.49 1.06 -4.58
C PHE A 53 -0.41 -0.39 -4.09
N ILE A 54 0.07 -1.30 -4.94
CA ILE A 54 0.17 -2.73 -4.62
C ILE A 54 1.18 -3.03 -3.50
N ASP A 55 2.32 -2.34 -3.48
CA ASP A 55 3.36 -2.53 -2.45
C ASP A 55 2.84 -2.16 -1.06
N LYS A 56 1.99 -1.13 -1.01
CA LYS A 56 1.28 -0.71 0.19
C LYS A 56 0.16 -1.71 0.55
N MET A 57 -0.59 -2.25 -0.43
CA MET A 57 -1.63 -3.26 -0.20
C MET A 57 -1.09 -4.55 0.43
N GLN A 58 0.09 -4.99 0.00
CA GLN A 58 0.74 -6.18 0.55
C GLN A 58 1.06 -6.06 2.05
N ARG A 59 1.09 -4.83 2.58
CA ARG A 59 1.49 -4.53 3.96
C ARG A 59 0.34 -4.03 4.83
N ILE A 60 -0.89 -4.07 4.33
CA ILE A 60 -2.08 -3.87 5.17
C ILE A 60 -2.20 -5.02 6.15
N LYS A 61 -2.48 -4.69 7.42
CA LYS A 61 -2.78 -5.69 8.44
C LYS A 61 -4.05 -6.46 8.05
N ARG A 62 -3.90 -7.76 7.86
CA ARG A 62 -5.01 -8.64 7.47
C ARG A 62 -5.92 -8.90 8.67
N ALA A 63 -7.22 -8.82 8.44
CA ALA A 63 -8.25 -9.39 9.29
C ALA A 63 -8.48 -10.86 8.85
N PRO A 64 -9.18 -11.68 9.65
CA PRO A 64 -9.59 -13.01 9.22
C PRO A 64 -10.33 -12.97 7.88
N GLN A 65 -10.10 -13.97 7.02
CA GLN A 65 -10.76 -14.13 5.73
C GLN A 65 -10.61 -12.93 4.76
N ALA A 66 -9.40 -12.42 4.57
CA ALA A 66 -9.14 -11.31 3.64
C ALA A 66 -9.15 -11.76 2.16
N ILE A 67 -10.00 -11.13 1.34
CA ILE A 67 -10.07 -11.31 -0.11
C ILE A 67 -8.70 -11.08 -0.76
N LEU A 68 -8.31 -11.95 -1.69
CA LEU A 68 -7.06 -11.87 -2.45
C LEU A 68 -7.19 -10.94 -3.65
N GLU A 69 -6.06 -10.40 -4.11
CA GLU A 69 -5.99 -9.42 -5.19
C GLU A 69 -6.57 -9.96 -6.50
N LYS A 70 -6.39 -11.26 -6.78
CA LYS A 70 -6.99 -11.93 -7.96
C LYS A 70 -8.52 -11.93 -7.92
N ASP A 71 -9.11 -12.11 -6.75
CA ASP A 71 -10.56 -12.17 -6.57
C ASP A 71 -11.13 -10.75 -6.58
N ILE A 72 -10.42 -9.78 -5.98
CA ILE A 72 -10.76 -8.36 -6.09
C ILE A 72 -10.77 -7.91 -7.55
N ALA A 73 -9.75 -8.27 -8.33
CA ALA A 73 -9.71 -7.94 -9.76
C ALA A 73 -10.92 -8.51 -10.50
N SER A 74 -11.27 -9.78 -10.23
CA SER A 74 -12.47 -10.39 -10.79
C SER A 74 -13.75 -9.65 -10.39
N ILE A 75 -13.91 -9.27 -9.12
CA ILE A 75 -15.07 -8.48 -8.66
C ILE A 75 -15.16 -7.15 -9.42
N LEU A 76 -14.07 -6.39 -9.49
CA LEU A 76 -14.05 -5.08 -10.15
C LEU A 76 -14.42 -5.16 -11.65
N VAL A 77 -13.96 -6.21 -12.33
CA VAL A 77 -14.29 -6.48 -13.73
C VAL A 77 -15.76 -6.88 -13.88
N ASN A 78 -16.25 -7.80 -13.06
CA ASN A 78 -17.63 -8.32 -13.17
C ASN A 78 -18.70 -7.26 -12.85
N ILE A 79 -18.43 -6.36 -11.90
CA ILE A 79 -19.36 -5.26 -11.61
C ILE A 79 -19.31 -4.14 -12.65
N SER A 80 -18.42 -4.24 -13.65
CA SER A 80 -18.20 -3.22 -14.69
C SER A 80 -18.02 -1.82 -14.09
N LEU A 81 -17.06 -1.70 -13.17
CA LEU A 81 -16.88 -0.48 -12.40
C LEU A 81 -16.44 0.70 -13.28
N GLU A 82 -17.22 1.79 -13.25
CA GLU A 82 -16.92 3.06 -13.91
C GLU A 82 -16.76 4.21 -12.91
N ASN A 83 -16.18 5.33 -13.34
CA ASN A 83 -15.84 6.47 -12.47
C ASN A 83 -17.05 7.01 -11.68
N ASP A 84 -18.25 7.00 -12.27
CA ASP A 84 -19.49 7.52 -11.66
C ASP A 84 -20.34 6.44 -10.96
N SER A 85 -19.79 5.23 -10.81
CA SER A 85 -20.48 4.14 -10.13
C SER A 85 -20.66 4.43 -8.65
N ASN A 86 -21.87 4.20 -8.13
CA ASN A 86 -22.16 4.20 -6.71
C ASN A 86 -22.09 2.76 -6.18
N VAL A 87 -21.06 2.45 -5.40
CA VAL A 87 -20.83 1.09 -4.91
C VAL A 87 -21.19 0.97 -3.43
N LEU A 88 -21.97 -0.05 -3.08
CA LEU A 88 -22.22 -0.46 -1.70
C LEU A 88 -21.33 -1.68 -1.37
N GLU A 89 -20.48 -1.55 -0.36
CA GLU A 89 -19.73 -2.65 0.22
C GLU A 89 -20.28 -2.96 1.63
N ALA A 90 -20.76 -4.17 1.84
CA ALA A 90 -21.17 -4.64 3.17
C ALA A 90 -20.16 -5.67 3.69
N GLY A 91 -19.59 -5.42 4.87
CA GLY A 91 -18.57 -6.28 5.45
C GLY A 91 -17.15 -5.94 5.00
N SER A 92 -16.74 -4.69 5.19
CA SER A 92 -15.45 -4.15 4.71
C SER A 92 -14.17 -4.79 5.28
N GLY A 93 -14.27 -5.83 6.12
CA GLY A 93 -13.12 -6.69 6.45
C GLY A 93 -11.87 -5.94 6.92
N SER A 94 -10.74 -6.21 6.26
CA SER A 94 -9.46 -5.52 6.45
C SER A 94 -9.33 -4.19 5.70
N GLY A 95 -10.35 -3.83 4.91
CA GLY A 95 -10.36 -2.65 4.05
C GLY A 95 -9.63 -2.84 2.72
N LYS A 96 -9.24 -4.07 2.35
CA LYS A 96 -8.59 -4.35 1.06
C LYS A 96 -9.50 -4.02 -0.12
N LEU A 97 -10.67 -4.66 -0.21
CA LEU A 97 -11.64 -4.39 -1.29
C LEU A 97 -12.04 -2.91 -1.28
N THR A 98 -12.35 -2.35 -0.10
CA THR A 98 -12.59 -0.92 0.06
C THR A 98 -11.49 -0.04 -0.54
N ALA A 99 -10.21 -0.33 -0.29
CA ALA A 99 -9.10 0.47 -0.81
C ALA A 99 -8.98 0.39 -2.35
N PHE A 100 -9.25 -0.78 -2.94
CA PHE A 100 -9.29 -0.94 -4.39
C PHE A 100 -10.49 -0.22 -5.01
N LEU A 101 -11.68 -0.32 -4.40
CA LEU A 101 -12.86 0.45 -4.81
C LEU A 101 -12.61 1.95 -4.73
N ALA A 102 -12.01 2.43 -3.63
CA ALA A 102 -11.62 3.84 -3.47
C ALA A 102 -10.59 4.29 -4.50
N LYS A 103 -9.71 3.38 -4.94
CA LYS A 103 -8.71 3.67 -5.96
C LYS A 103 -9.32 3.73 -7.37
N ALA A 104 -10.38 2.96 -7.62
CA ALA A 104 -11.02 2.81 -8.92
C ALA A 104 -12.25 3.71 -9.15
N ALA A 105 -12.97 4.13 -8.10
CA ALA A 105 -14.24 4.85 -8.19
C ALA A 105 -14.23 6.23 -7.50
N ALA A 106 -15.16 7.11 -7.89
CA ALA A 106 -15.33 8.43 -7.26
C ALA A 106 -16.14 8.39 -5.94
N ARG A 107 -17.08 7.43 -5.76
CA ARG A 107 -17.97 7.37 -4.58
C ARG A 107 -18.35 5.93 -4.18
N PHE A 108 -18.09 5.56 -2.93
CA PHE A 108 -18.53 4.27 -2.37
C PHE A 108 -19.03 4.45 -0.94
N THR A 109 -19.95 3.57 -0.52
CA THR A 109 -20.41 3.45 0.88
C THR A 109 -20.00 2.09 1.41
N ALA A 110 -19.27 2.07 2.52
CA ALA A 110 -18.83 0.85 3.17
C ALA A 110 -19.48 0.70 4.56
N MET A 111 -20.14 -0.43 4.79
CA MET A 111 -20.85 -0.74 6.04
C MET A 111 -20.19 -1.91 6.78
N LYS A 112 -20.18 -1.85 8.11
CA LYS A 112 -19.65 -2.93 8.95
C LYS A 112 -20.37 -3.06 10.29
N SER A 113 -20.59 -4.30 10.73
CA SER A 113 -21.26 -4.63 11.99
C SER A 113 -20.34 -4.53 13.21
N GLU A 114 -19.05 -4.86 13.07
CA GLU A 114 -18.11 -4.94 14.21
C GLU A 114 -17.24 -3.66 14.39
N LYS A 115 -17.35 -3.03 15.56
CA LYS A 115 -16.66 -1.77 15.91
C LYS A 115 -15.12 -1.86 15.91
N THR A 116 -14.53 -2.97 16.33
CA THR A 116 -13.06 -3.11 16.42
C THR A 116 -12.40 -3.08 15.04
N LEU A 117 -13.05 -3.75 14.07
CA LEU A 117 -12.56 -3.79 12.69
C LEU A 117 -12.92 -2.54 11.90
N TRP A 118 -13.91 -1.77 12.33
CA TRP A 118 -14.17 -0.43 11.80
C TRP A 118 -12.94 0.47 11.96
N THR A 119 -12.31 0.46 13.14
CA THR A 119 -11.09 1.24 13.39
C THR A 119 -9.92 0.80 12.50
N LEU A 120 -9.81 -0.50 12.21
CA LEU A 120 -8.81 -1.03 11.29
C LEU A 120 -9.06 -0.53 9.86
N GLN A 121 -10.31 -0.59 9.38
CA GLN A 121 -10.69 -0.07 8.08
C GLN A 121 -10.44 1.44 7.98
N GLN A 122 -10.83 2.22 8.98
CA GLN A 122 -10.61 3.67 8.99
C GLN A 122 -9.13 4.02 8.99
N ARG A 123 -8.29 3.26 9.72
CA ARG A 123 -6.83 3.40 9.62
C ARG A 123 -6.34 3.06 8.21
N THR A 124 -6.84 1.98 7.62
CA THR A 124 -6.52 1.64 6.23
C THR A 124 -6.95 2.78 5.30
N LEU A 125 -8.13 3.38 5.44
CA LEU A 125 -8.65 4.44 4.57
C LEU A 125 -7.99 5.81 4.78
N MET A 126 -7.70 6.21 6.02
CA MET A 126 -6.98 7.46 6.34
C MET A 126 -5.55 7.46 5.82
N ILE A 127 -5.01 6.29 5.46
CA ILE A 127 -3.72 6.16 4.76
C ILE A 127 -3.85 6.57 3.28
N TRP A 128 -5.06 6.63 2.69
CA TRP A 128 -5.25 6.91 1.26
C TRP A 128 -5.90 8.25 0.93
N LYS A 129 -6.27 9.02 1.95
CA LYS A 129 -6.57 10.46 1.83
C LYS A 129 -5.30 11.26 2.02
#